data_AF-A0A9E1Y6W4-F1
#
_entry.id   AF-A0A9E1Y6W4-F1
#
_cell.length_a   1.000
_cell.length_b   1.000
_cell.length_c   1.000
_cell.angle_alpha   90.00
_cell.angle_beta   90.00
_cell.angle_gamma   90.00
#
_symmetry.space_group_name_H-M   'P 1'
#
loop_
_entity.id
_entity.type
_entity.pdbx_description
1 polymer ?
#
loop_
_entity_poly.entity_id
_entity_poly.type
_entity_poly.pdbx_seq_one_letter_code
_entity_poly.pdbx_strand_id
1 'polypeptide(L)'
;APELPLNKARNVQALHDESTGMGFSGPSMQEQASSSSGAPKQPVNTDEKIGRNDKISLVSPSGNQVEVKYKKLQQYLNQGYTKV
;
A
#
# COMPACT_ATOMS: atom_id res chain seq x y z
N ALA A 1 -35.34 -24.20 -28.51
CA ALA A 1 -34.32 -23.20 -28.13
C ALA A 1 -33.09 -23.45 -28.99
N PRO A 2 -32.48 -22.46 -29.67
CA PRO A 2 -31.29 -22.74 -30.47
C PRO A 2 -30.04 -22.65 -29.58
N GLU A 3 -29.16 -23.63 -29.77
CA GLU A 3 -27.99 -23.93 -28.95
C GLU A 3 -26.83 -22.95 -29.22
N LEU A 4 -26.21 -22.44 -28.16
CA LEU A 4 -25.05 -21.54 -28.26
C LEU A 4 -23.76 -22.37 -28.37
N PRO A 5 -22.83 -22.02 -29.28
CA PRO A 5 -21.62 -22.81 -29.49
C PRO A 5 -20.66 -22.77 -28.30
N LEU A 6 -20.09 -23.95 -28.04
CA LEU A 6 -19.12 -24.31 -27.02
C LEU A 6 -17.89 -23.38 -27.02
N ASN A 7 -17.49 -22.98 -25.81
CA ASN A 7 -16.37 -22.11 -25.46
C ASN A 7 -15.10 -22.37 -26.31
N LYS A 8 -14.89 -21.54 -27.35
CA LYS A 8 -13.60 -21.41 -28.01
C LYS A 8 -12.85 -20.30 -27.27
N ALA A 9 -11.89 -20.67 -26.42
CA ALA A 9 -11.02 -19.71 -25.74
C ALA A 9 -10.37 -18.80 -26.79
N ARG A 10 -10.84 -17.56 -26.86
CA ARG A 10 -10.38 -16.57 -27.84
C ARG A 10 -9.11 -15.96 -27.28
N ASN A 11 -7.96 -16.19 -27.93
CA ASN A 11 -6.73 -15.45 -27.65
C ASN A 11 -6.93 -14.00 -28.11
N VAL A 12 -7.58 -13.20 -27.27
CA VAL A 12 -7.83 -11.78 -27.52
C VAL A 12 -6.55 -11.02 -27.19
N GLN A 13 -5.75 -10.73 -28.21
CA GLN A 13 -4.68 -9.76 -28.10
C GLN A 13 -5.34 -8.38 -28.11
N ALA A 14 -5.40 -7.73 -26.94
CA ALA A 14 -5.82 -6.34 -26.86
C ALA A 14 -4.70 -5.48 -27.45
N LEU A 15 -4.81 -5.11 -28.72
CA LEU A 15 -3.99 -4.07 -29.33
C LEU A 15 -4.46 -2.74 -28.73
N HIS A 16 -3.67 -2.20 -27.80
CA HIS A 16 -3.90 -0.88 -27.24
C HIS A 16 -3.41 0.15 -28.27
N ASP A 17 -4.34 0.89 -28.88
CA ASP A 17 -4.00 2.07 -29.68
C ASP A 17 -3.74 3.21 -28.68
N GLU A 18 -2.47 3.53 -28.44
CA GLU A 18 -2.08 4.64 -27.58
C GLU A 18 -2.52 5.93 -28.27
N SER A 19 -3.64 6.50 -27.80
CA SER A 19 -4.14 7.78 -28.27
C SER A 19 -3.13 8.89 -27.95
N THR A 20 -2.18 9.08 -28.86
CA THR A 20 -1.17 10.14 -28.84
C THR A 20 -1.80 11.49 -29.25
N GLY A 21 -3.13 11.56 -29.34
CA GLY A 21 -3.90 12.68 -29.89
C GLY A 21 -4.08 13.90 -28.96
N MET A 22 -3.61 13.85 -27.72
CA MET A 22 -3.66 14.98 -26.77
C MET A 22 -2.29 15.33 -26.21
N GLY A 23 -1.22 15.27 -27.02
CA GLY A 23 0.10 15.83 -26.68
C GLY A 23 0.78 15.29 -25.41
N PHE A 24 0.25 14.25 -24.79
CA PHE A 24 0.85 13.59 -23.63
C PHE A 24 1.61 12.36 -24.10
N SER A 25 2.88 12.58 -24.45
CA SER A 25 3.85 11.49 -24.64
C SER A 25 4.43 11.14 -23.27
N GLY A 26 3.75 10.24 -22.54
CA GLY A 26 4.34 9.63 -21.34
C GLY A 26 5.51 8.72 -21.75
N PRO A 27 6.51 8.51 -20.87
CA PRO A 27 7.59 7.56 -21.14
C PRO A 27 7.00 6.17 -21.41
N SER A 28 7.55 5.45 -22.39
CA SER A 28 7.09 4.11 -22.72
C SER A 28 7.22 3.18 -21.50
N MET A 29 6.36 2.17 -21.38
CA MET A 29 6.44 1.21 -20.27
C MET A 29 7.83 0.55 -20.13
N GLN A 30 8.58 0.48 -21.24
CA GLN A 30 9.97 -0.01 -21.27
C GLN A 30 10.94 0.91 -20.49
N GLU A 31 10.78 2.23 -20.60
CA GLU A 31 11.59 3.23 -19.89
C GLU A 31 11.22 3.33 -18.40
N GLN A 32 9.94 3.11 -18.05
CA GLN A 32 9.49 3.02 -16.66
C GLN A 32 10.04 1.77 -15.95
N ALA A 33 10.10 0.63 -16.63
CA ALA A 33 10.70 -0.60 -16.09
C ALA A 33 12.21 -0.43 -15.82
N SER A 34 12.91 0.26 -16.72
CA SER A 34 14.35 0.55 -16.58
C SER A 34 14.64 1.48 -15.39
N SER A 35 13.74 2.42 -15.10
CA SER A 35 13.87 3.38 -14.00
C SER A 35 13.57 2.81 -12.61
N SER A 36 12.84 1.68 -12.53
CA SER A 36 12.47 1.05 -11.25
C SER A 36 13.39 -0.12 -10.84
N SER A 37 14.24 -0.59 -11.75
CA SER A 37 15.04 -1.81 -11.57
C SER A 37 16.29 -1.63 -10.68
N GLY A 38 16.67 -0.39 -10.34
CA GLY A 38 17.88 -0.08 -9.57
C GLY A 38 17.65 0.47 -8.16
N ALA A 39 16.40 0.66 -7.74
CA ALA A 39 16.14 1.18 -6.40
C ALA A 39 16.41 0.08 -5.35
N PRO A 40 17.29 0.31 -4.35
CA PRO A 40 17.44 -0.63 -3.25
C PRO A 40 16.07 -0.78 -2.58
N LYS A 41 15.59 -2.03 -2.51
CA LYS A 41 14.37 -2.40 -1.79
C LYS A 41 14.60 -2.16 -0.30
N GLN A 42 14.48 -0.90 0.12
CA GLN A 42 14.40 -0.55 1.53
C GLN A 42 13.26 -1.38 2.12
N PRO A 43 13.48 -2.07 3.25
CA PRO A 43 12.41 -2.80 3.90
C PRO A 43 11.28 -1.80 4.19
N VAL A 44 10.12 -2.05 3.59
CA VAL A 44 8.93 -1.26 3.87
C VAL A 44 8.56 -1.59 5.31
N ASN A 45 8.85 -0.67 6.23
CA ASN A 45 8.37 -0.75 7.60
C ASN A 45 6.84 -0.74 7.53
N THR A 46 6.24 -1.93 7.55
CA THR A 46 4.80 -2.08 7.56
C THR A 46 4.39 -1.88 9.01
N ASP A 47 4.00 -0.65 9.33
CA ASP A 47 3.36 -0.36 10.62
C ASP A 47 2.10 -1.23 10.70
N GLU A 48 2.03 -2.07 11.74
CA GLU A 48 0.90 -2.98 11.94
C GLU A 48 -0.39 -2.17 12.01
N LYS A 49 -1.41 -2.57 11.26
CA LYS A 49 -2.70 -1.87 11.25
C LYS A 49 -3.40 -2.06 12.58
N ILE A 50 -3.20 -1.10 13.48
CA ILE A 50 -3.87 -1.05 14.78
C ILE A 50 -5.22 -0.33 14.63
N GLY A 51 -6.30 -0.97 15.08
CA GLY A 51 -7.63 -0.39 15.09
C GLY A 51 -7.81 0.68 16.18
N ARG A 52 -8.83 1.55 16.03
CA ARG A 52 -9.05 2.70 16.95
C ARG A 52 -9.20 2.30 18.42
N ASN A 53 -9.80 1.15 18.69
CA ASN A 53 -10.04 0.65 20.05
C ASN A 53 -9.06 -0.45 20.47
N ASP A 54 -8.17 -0.89 19.58
CA ASP A 54 -7.11 -1.82 19.91
C ASP A 54 -6.23 -1.22 20.97
N LYS A 55 -5.76 -2.09 21.85
CA LYS A 55 -4.93 -1.70 22.98
C LYS A 55 -3.47 -1.88 22.61
N ILE A 56 -2.67 -0.89 22.97
CA ILE A 56 -1.23 -0.85 22.71
C ILE A 56 -0.49 -0.64 24.03
N SER A 57 0.69 -1.25 24.15
CA SER A 57 1.58 -1.03 25.29
C SER A 57 2.47 0.18 25.04
N LEU A 58 2.53 1.08 26.01
CA LEU A 58 3.43 2.23 26.03
C LEU A 58 4.28 2.22 27.29
N VAL A 59 5.47 2.81 27.22
CA VAL A 59 6.33 3.06 28.37
C VAL A 59 6.18 4.50 28.80
N SER A 60 5.91 4.72 30.08
CA SER A 60 5.95 6.05 30.69
C SER A 60 7.37 6.61 30.77
N PRO A 61 7.55 7.94 30.89
CA PRO A 61 8.84 8.54 31.19
C PRO A 61 9.53 7.94 32.42
N SER A 62 8.75 7.37 33.35
CA SER A 62 9.20 6.72 34.57
C SER A 62 9.51 5.23 34.41
N GLY A 63 9.40 4.66 33.21
CA GLY A 63 9.71 3.25 32.92
C GLY A 63 8.57 2.25 33.17
N ASN A 64 7.42 2.69 33.68
CA ASN A 64 6.24 1.83 33.86
C ASN A 64 5.55 1.58 32.52
N GLN A 65 5.15 0.34 32.26
CA GLN A 65 4.43 -0.05 31.06
C GLN A 65 2.91 0.06 31.28
N VAL A 66 2.20 0.70 30.36
CA VAL A 66 0.75 0.93 30.42
C VAL A 66 0.08 0.51 29.14
N GLU A 67 -1.11 -0.10 29.26
CA GLU A 67 -1.91 -0.54 28.12
C GLU A 67 -3.05 0.46 27.87
N VAL A 68 -3.06 1.09 26.69
CA VAL A 68 -4.06 2.13 26.36
C VAL A 68 -4.65 1.90 24.98
N LYS A 69 -5.89 2.38 24.76
CA LYS A 69 -6.51 2.33 23.43
C LYS A 69 -5.73 3.20 22.44
N TYR A 70 -5.58 2.75 21.20
CA TYR A 70 -4.89 3.48 20.13
C TYR A 70 -5.45 4.89 19.92
N LYS A 71 -6.77 5.09 20.09
CA LYS A 71 -7.39 6.42 20.08
C LYS A 71 -6.74 7.43 21.06
N LYS A 72 -6.08 6.95 22.11
CA LYS A 72 -5.38 7.77 23.12
C LYS A 72 -3.87 7.87 22.87
N LEU A 73 -3.31 7.16 21.89
CA LEU A 73 -1.86 7.11 21.64
C LEU A 73 -1.24 8.50 21.56
N GLN A 74 -1.74 9.38 20.68
CA GLN A 74 -1.17 10.72 20.54
C GLN A 74 -1.16 11.51 21.85
N GLN A 75 -2.21 11.39 22.68
CA GLN A 75 -2.27 12.06 23.97
C GLN A 75 -1.12 11.59 24.89
N TYR A 76 -0.86 10.28 24.94
CA TYR A 76 0.22 9.71 25.73
C TYR A 76 1.61 10.06 25.16
N LEU A 77 1.77 10.06 23.83
CA LEU A 77 3.03 10.51 23.20
C LEU A 77 3.38 11.96 23.57
N ASN A 78 2.39 12.85 23.61
CA ASN A 78 2.59 14.24 24.06
C ASN A 78 2.96 14.35 25.54
N GLN A 79 2.60 13.35 26.36
CA GLN A 79 2.99 13.27 27.77
C GLN A 79 4.39 12.66 27.97
N GLY A 80 5.11 12.35 26.89
CA GLY A 80 6.45 11.77 26.94
C GLY A 80 6.47 10.24 27.01
N TYR A 81 5.34 9.58 26.78
CA TYR A 81 5.33 8.11 26.67
C TYR A 81 5.93 7.68 25.34
N THR A 82 6.54 6.49 25.32
CA THR A 82 7.16 5.92 24.13
C THR A 82 6.53 4.57 23.79
N LYS A 83 6.41 4.28 22.49
CA LYS A 83 6.00 2.96 22.03
C LYS A 83 7.13 1.96 22.28
N VAL A 84 6.80 0.78 22.79
CA VAL A 84 7.72 -0.38 22.83
C VAL A 84 7.81 -1.05 21.47
#